data_AF-A0A369KUI0-F1
#
_entry.id   AF-A0A369KUI0-F1
#
_cell.length_a   1.000
_cell.length_b   1.000
_cell.length_c   1.000
_cell.angle_alpha   90.00
_cell.angle_beta   90.00
_cell.angle_gamma   90.00
#
_symmetry.space_group_name_H-M   'P 1'
#
loop_
_entity.id
_entity.type
_entity.pdbx_description
1 polymer ?
#
loop_
_entity_poly.entity_id
_entity_poly.type
_entity_poly.pdbx_seq_one_letter_code
_entity_poly.pdbx_strand_id
1 'polypeptide(L)'
;MKKNIYCFLLLLICFNSYGISIGDKLMNCESNRDGTYDNCVAITGDIENNLLLNNDNILLNYSINYNYSCRDNYNQYIGIKSSLGEVVYFKYNESKININSNGKLSIVDTNPRATFAAQFVKDCKLHIKSITVDLSRETVSNLIKDACIMGALNSISSQAQVVLYVSQTLINNFGSISVDNLKYQLGSLKLVLEYISQSQRNNIKITNQIKNIIGTQIDNNYSIGTINYILNNNHLFLGDPIVLNNSLNILYSNISLVMADVIDTSVGTIRSIYERGAIISDIKKFKSASLPLSNLKYQYAIFNGEDTSSFKAPICSN
;
A
#
# COMPACT_ATOMS: atom_id res chain seq x y z
N MET A 1 -43.99 -21.58 -32.11
CA MET A 1 -43.27 -22.81 -32.50
C MET A 1 -41.78 -22.52 -32.59
N LYS A 2 -40.94 -23.36 -31.95
CA LYS A 2 -39.45 -23.49 -32.02
C LYS A 2 -38.65 -22.29 -31.48
N LYS A 3 -38.00 -22.32 -30.30
CA LYS A 3 -36.90 -23.15 -29.73
C LYS A 3 -35.58 -23.14 -30.51
N ASN A 4 -34.52 -22.82 -29.75
CA ASN A 4 -33.09 -23.16 -29.86
C ASN A 4 -32.20 -22.26 -30.74
N ILE A 5 -31.15 -21.58 -30.21
CA ILE A 5 -29.94 -21.98 -29.42
C ILE A 5 -28.72 -22.07 -30.35
N TYR A 6 -27.80 -21.12 -30.13
CA TYR A 6 -26.33 -21.16 -30.34
C TYR A 6 -25.86 -21.41 -31.79
N CYS A 7 -24.79 -20.83 -32.30
CA CYS A 7 -23.44 -20.87 -31.74
C CYS A 7 -22.53 -20.09 -32.71
N PHE A 8 -21.51 -19.41 -32.17
CA PHE A 8 -20.17 -19.36 -32.76
C PHE A 8 -20.05 -18.93 -34.24
N LEU A 9 -19.86 -17.64 -34.48
CA LEU A 9 -18.68 -17.12 -35.18
C LEU A 9 -18.89 -15.61 -35.40
N LEU A 10 -18.21 -14.79 -34.60
CA LEU A 10 -17.60 -13.51 -34.99
C LEU A 10 -16.97 -12.90 -33.74
N LEU A 11 -16.08 -13.69 -33.14
CA LEU A 11 -15.15 -13.32 -32.08
C LEU A 11 -13.75 -13.49 -32.69
N LEU A 12 -13.42 -12.61 -33.62
CA LEU A 12 -12.15 -12.44 -34.32
C LEU A 12 -12.41 -11.15 -35.12
N ILE A 13 -12.03 -9.95 -34.68
CA ILE A 13 -10.66 -9.50 -34.47
C ILE A 13 -10.74 -8.28 -33.55
N CYS A 14 -10.35 -8.42 -32.30
CA CYS A 14 -9.95 -7.32 -31.41
C CYS A 14 -8.97 -7.87 -30.35
N PHE A 15 -7.91 -8.54 -30.80
CA PHE A 15 -6.67 -8.54 -30.02
C PHE A 15 -5.92 -7.27 -30.44
N ASN A 16 -6.15 -6.16 -29.72
CA ASN A 16 -5.07 -5.22 -29.52
C ASN A 16 -4.06 -5.91 -28.59
N SER A 17 -3.33 -6.90 -29.12
CA SER A 17 -2.00 -7.21 -28.62
C SER A 17 -1.19 -5.95 -28.92
N TYR A 18 -1.08 -5.07 -27.93
CA TYR A 18 -0.04 -4.05 -27.93
C TYR A 18 1.27 -4.82 -27.86
N GLY A 19 1.77 -5.25 -29.02
CA GLY A 19 3.14 -5.64 -29.18
C GLY A 19 3.98 -4.46 -28.74
N ILE A 20 4.84 -4.69 -27.76
CA ILE A 20 5.92 -3.75 -27.44
C ILE A 20 6.66 -3.56 -28.76
N SER A 21 6.58 -2.37 -29.35
CA SER A 21 7.40 -2.05 -30.52
C SER A 21 8.84 -1.94 -30.02
N ILE A 22 9.58 -3.04 -30.17
CA ILE A 22 11.03 -3.10 -29.99
C ILE A 22 11.74 -2.44 -31.20
N GLY A 23 10.97 -1.98 -32.19
CA GLY A 23 11.38 -1.76 -33.58
C GLY A 23 12.39 -0.65 -33.85
N ASP A 24 12.66 0.28 -32.93
CA ASP A 24 13.56 1.41 -33.21
C ASP A 24 14.93 1.30 -32.52
N LYS A 25 15.19 0.24 -31.74
CA LYS A 25 16.39 0.14 -30.89
C LYS A 25 17.20 -1.16 -31.05
N LEU A 26 16.87 -1.97 -32.06
CA LEU A 26 17.67 -3.13 -32.48
C LEU A 26 18.19 -2.88 -33.90
N MET A 27 19.50 -2.68 -34.07
CA MET A 27 20.10 -2.76 -35.41
C MET A 27 20.37 -4.22 -35.78
N ASN A 28 20.10 -4.56 -37.04
CA ASN A 28 20.21 -5.90 -37.65
C ASN A 28 19.20 -6.96 -37.16
N CYS A 29 18.03 -6.59 -36.64
CA CYS A 29 16.94 -7.55 -36.53
C CYS A 29 16.11 -7.56 -37.83
N GLU A 30 16.00 -8.71 -38.47
CA GLU A 30 15.05 -8.92 -39.55
C GLU A 30 13.67 -9.11 -38.93
N SER A 31 12.76 -8.17 -39.19
CA SER A 31 11.35 -8.25 -38.80
C SER A 31 10.60 -9.15 -39.77
N ASN A 32 10.04 -10.25 -39.29
CA ASN A 32 9.24 -11.17 -40.07
C ASN A 32 7.76 -10.77 -40.07
N ARG A 33 7.03 -11.17 -41.11
CA ARG A 33 5.60 -10.83 -41.30
C ARG A 33 4.66 -11.41 -40.23
N ASP A 34 5.14 -12.33 -39.40
CA ASP A 34 4.43 -12.94 -38.28
C ASP A 34 4.69 -12.25 -36.93
N GLY A 35 5.47 -11.16 -36.92
CA GLY A 35 5.85 -10.42 -35.72
C GLY A 35 7.07 -11.00 -35.00
N THR A 36 7.79 -11.94 -35.61
CA THR A 36 9.06 -12.46 -35.08
C THR A 36 10.25 -11.60 -35.53
N TYR A 37 11.35 -11.64 -34.76
CA TYR A 37 12.60 -10.93 -35.06
C TYR A 37 13.76 -11.94 -35.08
N ASP A 38 14.54 -11.93 -36.17
CA ASP A 38 15.70 -12.80 -36.41
C ASP A 38 17.02 -11.99 -36.48
N ASN A 39 18.16 -12.66 -36.28
CA ASN A 39 19.53 -12.12 -36.48
C ASN A 39 19.93 -10.93 -35.57
N CYS A 40 19.24 -10.78 -34.44
CA CYS A 40 19.48 -9.69 -33.51
C CYS A 40 20.91 -9.69 -32.94
N VAL A 41 21.69 -8.68 -33.32
CA VAL A 41 22.97 -8.34 -32.67
C VAL A 41 22.62 -7.65 -31.35
N ALA A 42 23.15 -8.18 -30.23
CA ALA A 42 22.92 -7.59 -28.92
C ALA A 42 23.52 -6.18 -28.87
N ILE A 43 22.64 -5.17 -28.91
CA ILE A 43 22.98 -3.80 -28.61
C ILE A 43 22.18 -3.39 -27.38
N THR A 44 22.85 -2.67 -26.50
CA THR A 44 22.32 -2.10 -25.27
C THR A 44 21.09 -1.25 -25.58
N GLY A 45 19.92 -1.73 -25.19
CA GLY A 45 18.66 -1.08 -25.52
C GLY A 45 17.71 -1.13 -24.34
N ASP A 46 17.11 0.01 -24.01
CA ASP A 46 16.04 0.09 -23.02
C ASP A 46 14.80 -0.64 -23.55
N ILE A 47 14.40 -1.70 -22.87
CA ILE A 47 13.05 -2.26 -22.94
C ILE A 47 12.16 -1.27 -22.20
N GLU A 48 11.62 -0.30 -22.95
CA GLU A 48 10.67 0.66 -22.42
C GLU A 48 9.31 0.03 -22.26
N ASN A 49 8.87 -0.07 -21.01
CA ASN A 49 7.46 -0.13 -20.71
C ASN A 49 6.98 1.32 -20.55
N ASN A 50 6.38 1.89 -21.59
CA ASN A 50 5.83 3.26 -21.60
C ASN A 50 4.69 3.50 -20.59
N LEU A 51 4.42 2.56 -19.68
CA LEU A 51 3.28 2.58 -18.78
C LEU A 51 3.57 3.04 -17.37
N LEU A 52 4.82 3.39 -17.03
CA LEU A 52 5.16 3.64 -15.64
C LEU A 52 5.82 5.00 -15.47
N LEU A 53 5.05 5.89 -14.87
CA LEU A 53 5.52 6.91 -13.94
C LEU A 53 6.71 6.36 -13.16
N ASN A 54 7.83 7.09 -13.16
CA ASN A 54 9.01 6.85 -12.32
C ASN A 54 8.61 6.90 -10.83
N ASN A 55 8.00 5.84 -10.31
CA ASN A 55 7.65 5.72 -8.91
C ASN A 55 8.50 4.60 -8.32
N ASP A 56 9.61 4.98 -7.70
CA ASP A 56 10.61 4.08 -7.12
C ASP A 56 10.04 3.15 -6.03
N ASN A 57 8.79 3.35 -5.61
CA ASN A 57 8.12 2.54 -4.59
C ASN A 57 7.38 1.30 -5.15
N ILE A 58 7.27 1.15 -6.47
CA ILE A 58 6.56 0.02 -7.10
C ILE A 58 7.58 -0.91 -7.75
N LEU A 59 7.79 -2.07 -7.13
CA LEU A 59 8.64 -3.13 -7.66
C LEU A 59 7.82 -4.07 -8.53
N LEU A 60 8.22 -4.20 -9.79
CA LEU A 60 7.56 -5.05 -10.76
C LEU A 60 8.39 -6.32 -10.99
N ASN A 61 7.69 -7.43 -11.22
CA ASN A 61 8.28 -8.68 -11.66
C ASN A 61 8.04 -8.83 -13.17
N TYR A 62 9.13 -8.83 -13.93
CA TYR A 62 9.11 -9.05 -15.36
C TYR A 62 9.43 -10.50 -15.66
N SER A 63 8.60 -11.14 -16.47
CA SER A 63 8.77 -12.52 -16.89
C SER A 63 8.90 -12.57 -18.41
N ILE A 64 10.10 -12.94 -18.85
CA ILE A 64 10.56 -12.81 -20.23
C ILE A 64 10.78 -14.20 -20.78
N ASN A 65 9.92 -14.60 -21.73
CA ASN A 65 10.08 -15.86 -22.45
C ASN A 65 10.95 -15.59 -23.67
N TYR A 66 11.96 -16.43 -23.87
CA TYR A 66 12.92 -16.29 -24.95
C TYR A 66 13.36 -17.65 -25.50
N ASN A 67 14.01 -17.64 -26.65
CA ASN A 67 14.85 -18.73 -27.14
C ASN A 67 16.26 -18.18 -27.31
N TYR A 68 17.25 -18.87 -26.77
CA TYR A 68 18.65 -18.53 -26.96
C TYR A 68 19.42 -19.74 -27.49
N SER A 69 19.94 -19.65 -28.72
CA SER A 69 20.49 -20.80 -29.46
C SER A 69 22.02 -20.87 -29.50
N CYS A 70 22.71 -20.28 -28.54
CA CYS A 70 24.18 -20.20 -28.54
C CYS A 70 24.80 -21.35 -27.74
N ARG A 71 25.11 -22.48 -28.40
CA ARG A 71 25.63 -23.71 -27.74
C ARG A 71 27.05 -23.54 -27.17
N ASP A 72 27.88 -22.73 -27.82
CA ASP A 72 29.29 -22.52 -27.44
C ASP A 72 29.48 -21.50 -26.32
N ASN A 73 28.38 -20.92 -25.82
CA ASN A 73 28.43 -19.79 -24.90
C ASN A 73 27.73 -20.10 -23.57
N TYR A 74 28.32 -21.04 -22.83
CA TYR A 74 28.07 -21.19 -21.39
C TYR A 74 28.37 -19.90 -20.60
N ASN A 75 29.19 -19.02 -21.18
CA ASN A 75 29.58 -17.78 -20.54
C ASN A 75 28.51 -16.70 -20.81
N GLN A 76 27.86 -16.33 -19.72
CA GLN A 76 26.70 -15.47 -19.60
C GLN A 76 27.05 -13.99 -19.89
N TYR A 77 27.20 -13.60 -21.16
CA TYR A 77 27.61 -12.22 -21.53
C TYR A 77 26.48 -11.27 -21.88
N ILE A 78 25.36 -11.79 -22.40
CA ILE A 78 24.17 -10.97 -22.71
C ILE A 78 23.13 -11.21 -21.64
N GLY A 79 22.57 -10.13 -21.08
CA GLY A 79 21.56 -10.20 -20.07
C GLY A 79 20.61 -9.02 -20.08
N ILE A 80 19.75 -8.98 -19.08
CA ILE A 80 18.81 -7.91 -18.81
C ILE A 80 19.24 -7.25 -17.51
N LYS A 81 19.45 -5.95 -17.57
CA LYS A 81 19.74 -5.09 -16.43
C LYS A 81 18.45 -4.43 -15.95
N SER A 82 18.16 -4.52 -14.66
CA SER A 82 17.08 -3.77 -14.02
C SER A 82 17.53 -2.36 -13.60
N SER A 83 16.58 -1.48 -13.29
CA SER A 83 16.87 -0.19 -12.67
C SER A 83 17.51 -0.32 -11.28
N LEU A 84 17.41 -1.50 -10.65
CA LEU A 84 18.07 -1.84 -9.38
C LEU A 84 19.55 -2.21 -9.55
N GLY A 85 20.04 -2.30 -10.79
CA GLY A 85 21.41 -2.71 -11.10
C GLY A 85 21.65 -4.22 -11.13
N GLU A 86 20.62 -5.04 -10.89
CA GLU A 86 20.67 -6.48 -11.07
C GLU A 86 20.79 -6.81 -12.57
N VAL A 87 21.70 -7.72 -12.92
CA VAL A 87 21.86 -8.23 -14.29
C VAL A 87 21.57 -9.72 -14.29
N VAL A 88 20.57 -10.14 -15.07
CA VAL A 88 20.21 -11.55 -15.26
C VAL A 88 20.49 -11.95 -16.70
N TYR A 89 21.30 -12.98 -16.89
CA TYR A 89 21.80 -13.37 -18.21
C TYR A 89 20.90 -14.36 -18.93
N PHE A 90 20.85 -14.26 -20.27
CA PHE A 90 20.26 -15.26 -21.14
C PHE A 90 21.15 -16.50 -21.20
N LYS A 91 20.53 -17.69 -21.11
CA LYS A 91 21.25 -18.97 -21.04
C LYS A 91 20.75 -19.94 -22.10
N TYR A 92 21.67 -20.76 -22.58
CA TYR A 92 21.38 -21.84 -23.51
C TYR A 92 20.44 -22.87 -22.86
N ASN A 93 19.46 -23.38 -23.60
CA ASN A 93 18.39 -24.28 -23.13
C ASN A 93 17.46 -23.74 -22.02
N GLU A 94 17.60 -22.49 -21.62
CA GLU A 94 16.58 -21.80 -20.83
C GLU A 94 15.61 -21.06 -21.76
N SER A 95 14.34 -21.02 -21.37
CA SER A 95 13.30 -20.36 -22.17
C SER A 95 12.63 -19.20 -21.43
N LYS A 96 13.07 -18.89 -20.21
CA LYS A 96 12.40 -17.94 -19.32
C LYS A 96 13.37 -17.28 -18.34
N ILE A 97 13.32 -15.96 -18.25
CA ILE A 97 13.98 -15.16 -17.21
C ILE A 97 12.90 -14.47 -16.39
N ASN A 98 13.13 -14.37 -15.08
CA ASN A 98 12.39 -13.45 -14.22
C ASN A 98 13.38 -12.44 -13.64
N ILE A 99 12.99 -11.17 -13.62
CA ILE A 99 13.81 -10.10 -13.05
C ILE A 99 12.89 -9.05 -12.43
N ASN A 100 13.27 -8.53 -11.26
CA ASN A 100 12.53 -7.46 -10.61
C ASN A 100 13.13 -6.09 -10.99
N SER A 101 12.27 -5.09 -11.18
CA SER A 101 12.70 -3.72 -11.47
C SER A 101 11.64 -2.72 -11.01
N ASN A 102 12.06 -1.55 -10.51
CA ASN A 102 11.15 -0.45 -10.18
C ASN A 102 10.73 0.36 -11.42
N GLY A 103 11.08 -0.11 -12.61
CA GLY A 103 10.85 0.62 -13.84
C GLY A 103 11.41 -0.13 -15.04
N LYS A 104 12.17 0.59 -15.87
CA LYS A 104 12.70 0.10 -17.14
C LYS A 104 13.61 -1.12 -16.96
N LEU A 105 13.67 -1.94 -17.99
CA LEU A 105 14.67 -2.98 -18.17
C LEU A 105 15.54 -2.58 -19.35
N SER A 106 16.81 -2.98 -19.36
CA SER A 106 17.68 -2.77 -20.52
C SER A 106 18.40 -4.06 -20.86
N ILE A 107 18.43 -4.46 -22.12
CA ILE A 107 19.31 -5.55 -22.57
C ILE A 107 20.74 -5.01 -22.52
N VAL A 108 21.68 -5.78 -21.98
CA VAL A 108 23.08 -5.38 -21.82
C VAL A 108 24.01 -6.50 -22.29
N ASP A 109 25.11 -6.12 -22.96
CA ASP A 109 26.28 -6.98 -23.16
C ASP A 109 27.35 -6.57 -22.14
N THR A 110 27.68 -7.47 -21.22
CA THR A 110 28.65 -7.22 -20.14
C THR A 110 30.10 -7.49 -20.56
N ASN A 111 30.33 -8.11 -21.72
CA ASN A 111 31.68 -8.29 -22.26
C ASN A 111 31.73 -8.17 -23.80
N PRO A 112 31.55 -6.95 -24.35
CA PRO A 112 31.47 -6.73 -25.79
C PRO A 112 32.71 -7.19 -26.57
N ARG A 113 33.89 -7.17 -25.96
CA ARG A 113 35.13 -7.64 -26.60
C ARG A 113 35.14 -9.15 -26.80
N ALA A 114 34.68 -9.91 -25.78
CA ALA A 114 34.56 -11.36 -25.89
C ALA A 114 33.43 -11.75 -26.84
N THR A 115 32.29 -11.05 -26.80
CA THR A 115 31.17 -11.21 -27.73
C THR A 115 31.62 -10.99 -29.18
N PHE A 116 32.40 -9.93 -29.45
CA PHE A 116 32.90 -9.63 -30.79
C PHE A 116 33.91 -10.66 -31.30
N ALA A 117 34.83 -11.12 -30.45
CA ALA A 117 35.84 -12.11 -30.80
C ALA A 117 35.24 -13.51 -31.05
N ALA A 118 34.11 -13.85 -30.42
CA ALA A 118 33.50 -15.17 -30.46
C ALA A 118 32.71 -15.50 -31.75
N GLN A 119 32.72 -14.66 -32.80
CA GLN A 119 31.85 -14.82 -33.97
C GLN A 119 30.37 -15.06 -33.59
N PHE A 120 29.82 -14.21 -32.71
CA PHE A 120 28.40 -14.21 -32.34
C PHE A 120 27.41 -14.12 -33.52
N VAL A 121 27.91 -13.83 -34.72
CA VAL A 121 27.19 -13.30 -35.87
C VAL A 121 26.60 -14.39 -36.78
N LYS A 122 26.89 -15.69 -36.57
CA LYS A 122 26.26 -16.75 -37.38
C LYS A 122 25.39 -17.76 -36.63
N ASP A 123 25.75 -18.16 -35.41
CA ASP A 123 25.10 -19.31 -34.76
C ASP A 123 24.33 -18.99 -33.47
N CYS A 124 24.46 -17.77 -32.94
CA CYS A 124 23.82 -17.36 -31.68
C CYS A 124 22.62 -16.46 -31.95
N LYS A 125 21.41 -16.99 -31.72
CA LYS A 125 20.15 -16.24 -31.89
C LYS A 125 19.47 -16.06 -30.55
N LEU A 126 19.22 -14.80 -30.16
CA LEU A 126 18.31 -14.45 -29.07
C LEU A 126 16.98 -14.01 -29.66
N HIS A 127 15.92 -14.73 -29.33
CA HIS A 127 14.56 -14.42 -29.75
C HIS A 127 13.68 -14.28 -28.53
N ILE A 128 13.26 -13.06 -28.19
CA ILE A 128 12.32 -12.79 -27.09
C ILE A 128 10.90 -13.02 -27.62
N LYS A 129 10.23 -14.07 -27.13
CA LYS A 129 8.86 -14.43 -27.54
C LYS A 129 7.81 -13.53 -26.92
N SER A 130 7.97 -13.20 -25.64
CA SER A 130 6.99 -12.39 -24.90
C SER A 130 7.60 -11.81 -23.63
N ILE A 131 7.19 -10.60 -23.29
CA ILE A 131 7.47 -9.98 -21.99
C ILE A 131 6.14 -9.79 -21.28
N THR A 132 6.00 -10.40 -20.11
CA THR A 132 4.87 -10.18 -19.21
C THR A 132 5.33 -9.44 -17.98
N VAL A 133 4.49 -8.58 -17.44
CA VAL A 133 4.80 -7.75 -16.28
C VAL A 133 3.66 -7.87 -15.27
N ASP A 134 4.01 -8.04 -14.01
CA ASP A 134 3.06 -8.01 -12.91
C ASP A 134 3.70 -7.33 -11.69
N LEU A 135 2.92 -7.05 -10.66
CA LEU A 135 3.46 -6.61 -9.38
C LEU A 135 4.37 -7.70 -8.79
N SER A 136 5.49 -7.29 -8.19
CA SER A 136 6.30 -8.20 -7.39
C SER A 136 5.53 -8.67 -6.16
N ARG A 137 5.93 -9.81 -5.59
CA ARG A 137 5.37 -10.31 -4.32
C ARG A 137 5.54 -9.29 -3.19
N GLU A 138 6.65 -8.57 -3.20
CA GLU A 138 6.95 -7.54 -2.20
C GLU A 138 5.96 -6.37 -2.31
N THR A 139 5.75 -5.83 -3.51
CA THR A 139 4.76 -4.75 -3.71
C THR A 139 3.35 -5.19 -3.37
N VAL A 140 2.96 -6.41 -3.76
CA VAL A 140 1.66 -6.98 -3.35
C VAL A 140 1.54 -7.04 -1.83
N SER A 141 2.57 -7.54 -1.14
CA SER A 141 2.61 -7.62 0.33
C SER A 141 2.50 -6.24 0.98
N ASN A 142 3.24 -5.25 0.47
CA ASN A 142 3.22 -3.88 1.00
C ASN A 142 1.84 -3.23 0.84
N LEU A 143 1.18 -3.40 -0.31
CA LEU A 143 -0.17 -2.89 -0.51
C LEU A 143 -1.22 -3.55 0.41
N ILE A 144 -1.05 -4.85 0.72
CA ILE A 144 -1.89 -5.52 1.71
C ILE A 144 -1.64 -4.95 3.11
N LYS A 145 -0.38 -4.71 3.49
CA LYS A 145 -0.03 -4.06 4.77
C LYS A 145 -0.61 -2.65 4.85
N ASP A 146 -0.55 -1.89 3.78
CA ASP A 146 -1.15 -0.55 3.68
C ASP A 146 -2.66 -0.59 3.93
N ALA A 147 -3.38 -1.56 3.35
CA ALA A 147 -4.79 -1.76 3.65
C ALA A 147 -5.03 -2.11 5.13
N CYS A 148 -4.17 -2.94 5.74
CA CYS A 148 -4.25 -3.23 7.17
C CYS A 148 -4.03 -1.98 8.04
N ILE A 149 -3.09 -1.12 7.66
CA ILE A 149 -2.84 0.17 8.32
C ILE A 149 -4.09 1.06 8.23
N MET A 150 -4.73 1.15 7.06
CA MET A 150 -5.99 1.89 6.91
C MET A 150 -7.07 1.34 7.86
N GLY A 151 -7.18 0.02 8.00
CA GLY A 151 -8.13 -0.60 8.95
C GLY A 151 -7.86 -0.23 10.41
N ALA A 152 -6.59 -0.21 10.82
CA ALA A 152 -6.22 0.25 12.16
C ALA A 152 -6.56 1.73 12.37
N LEU A 153 -6.28 2.59 11.37
CA LEU A 153 -6.61 4.03 11.42
C LEU A 153 -8.12 4.29 11.44
N ASN A 154 -8.91 3.51 10.71
CA ASN A 154 -10.38 3.53 10.79
C ASN A 154 -10.85 3.23 12.23
N SER A 155 -10.35 2.15 12.84
CA SER A 155 -10.66 1.80 14.22
C SER A 155 -10.29 2.92 15.21
N ILE A 156 -9.08 3.49 15.07
CA ILE A 156 -8.63 4.61 15.93
C ILE A 156 -9.55 5.83 15.77
N SER A 157 -9.93 6.17 14.53
CA SER A 157 -10.83 7.29 14.25
C SER A 157 -12.21 7.08 14.87
N SER A 158 -12.78 5.87 14.74
CA SER A 158 -14.05 5.53 15.39
C SER A 158 -13.96 5.58 16.91
N GLN A 159 -12.87 5.09 17.51
CA GLN A 159 -12.67 5.18 18.95
C GLN A 159 -12.52 6.64 19.42
N ALA A 160 -11.84 7.49 18.66
CA ALA A 160 -11.74 8.91 18.95
C ALA A 160 -13.12 9.59 18.95
N GLN A 161 -14.00 9.24 18.01
CA GLN A 161 -15.40 9.72 18.00
C GLN A 161 -16.20 9.24 19.22
N VAL A 162 -16.01 7.98 19.65
CA VAL A 162 -16.64 7.47 20.88
C VAL A 162 -16.14 8.25 22.10
N VAL A 163 -14.83 8.53 22.19
CA VAL A 163 -14.23 9.33 23.26
C VAL A 163 -14.82 10.74 23.32
N LEU A 164 -15.00 11.39 22.16
CA LEU A 164 -15.67 12.69 22.04
C LEU A 164 -17.12 12.64 22.54
N TYR A 165 -17.87 11.61 22.12
CA TYR A 165 -19.25 11.44 22.54
C TYR A 165 -19.39 11.23 24.05
N VAL A 166 -18.55 10.36 24.63
CA VAL A 166 -18.55 10.08 26.07
C VAL A 166 -18.16 11.33 26.87
N SER A 167 -17.13 12.08 26.44
CA SER A 167 -16.70 13.30 27.12
C SER A 167 -17.75 14.41 27.07
N GLN A 168 -18.44 14.58 25.94
CA GLN A 168 -19.57 15.50 25.84
C GLN A 168 -20.74 15.08 26.75
N THR A 169 -21.02 13.78 26.84
CA THR A 169 -22.07 13.23 27.70
C THR A 169 -21.79 13.50 29.18
N LEU A 170 -20.53 13.43 29.60
CA LEU A 170 -20.11 13.76 30.97
C LEU A 170 -20.43 15.21 31.35
N ILE A 171 -20.21 16.16 30.44
CA ILE A 171 -20.58 17.57 30.66
C ILE A 171 -22.08 17.74 30.69
N ASN A 172 -22.79 17.19 29.70
CA ASN A 172 -24.23 17.42 29.54
C ASN A 172 -25.06 16.81 30.69
N ASN A 173 -24.52 15.80 31.37
CA ASN A 173 -25.16 15.14 32.51
C ASN A 173 -24.52 15.51 33.85
N PHE A 174 -23.79 16.63 33.89
CA PHE A 174 -23.31 17.19 35.14
C PHE A 174 -24.49 17.45 36.10
N GLY A 175 -24.37 16.98 37.34
CA GLY A 175 -25.41 17.11 38.38
C GLY A 175 -26.52 16.04 38.34
N SER A 176 -26.64 15.25 37.27
CA SER A 176 -27.57 14.11 37.18
C SER A 176 -26.88 12.75 37.23
N ILE A 177 -25.57 12.71 36.95
CA ILE A 177 -24.77 11.49 37.03
C ILE A 177 -24.40 11.14 38.48
N SER A 178 -24.56 9.87 38.86
CA SER A 178 -24.07 9.39 40.16
C SER A 178 -22.53 9.35 40.18
N VAL A 179 -21.93 9.49 41.36
CA VAL A 179 -20.47 9.45 41.53
C VAL A 179 -19.88 8.13 41.01
N ASP A 180 -20.57 7.01 41.23
CA ASP A 180 -20.09 5.70 40.77
C ASP A 180 -20.13 5.60 39.24
N ASN A 181 -21.18 6.12 38.59
CA ASN A 181 -21.25 6.14 37.13
C ASN A 181 -20.21 7.11 36.53
N LEU A 182 -19.97 8.26 37.17
CA LEU A 182 -18.90 9.18 36.79
C LEU A 182 -17.53 8.48 36.81
N LYS A 183 -17.22 7.76 37.89
CA LYS A 183 -15.96 6.99 38.01
C LYS A 183 -15.85 5.93 36.92
N TYR A 184 -16.93 5.19 36.66
CA TYR A 184 -16.95 4.16 35.63
C TYR A 184 -16.71 4.75 34.23
N GLN A 185 -17.38 5.85 33.89
CA GLN A 185 -17.23 6.53 32.60
C GLN A 185 -15.82 7.11 32.44
N LEU A 186 -15.26 7.75 33.46
CA LEU A 186 -13.89 8.27 33.45
C LEU A 186 -12.84 7.16 33.36
N GLY A 187 -13.04 6.03 34.04
CA GLY A 187 -12.18 4.85 33.95
C GLY A 187 -12.20 4.24 32.54
N SER A 188 -13.39 4.12 31.95
CA SER A 188 -13.54 3.65 30.57
C SER A 188 -12.87 4.61 29.58
N LEU A 189 -13.07 5.92 29.74
CA LEU A 189 -12.44 6.96 28.94
C LEU A 189 -10.91 6.88 28.99
N LYS A 190 -10.35 6.68 30.19
CA LYS A 190 -8.91 6.48 30.41
C LYS A 190 -8.39 5.27 29.64
N LEU A 191 -9.04 4.12 29.72
CA LEU A 191 -8.60 2.90 29.01
C LEU A 191 -8.59 3.08 27.49
N VAL A 192 -9.63 3.73 26.93
CA VAL A 192 -9.69 3.99 25.49
C VAL A 192 -8.62 5.00 25.07
N LEU A 193 -8.40 6.06 25.85
CA LEU A 193 -7.31 7.01 25.62
C LEU A 193 -5.93 6.33 25.68
N GLU A 194 -5.69 5.43 26.62
CA GLU A 194 -4.46 4.64 26.70
C GLU A 194 -4.26 3.76 25.45
N TYR A 195 -5.33 3.12 24.96
CA TYR A 195 -5.28 2.36 23.71
C TYR A 195 -4.95 3.24 22.49
N ILE A 196 -5.60 4.41 22.36
CA ILE A 196 -5.31 5.37 21.28
C ILE A 196 -3.85 5.83 21.41
N SER A 197 -3.38 6.14 22.62
CA SER A 197 -2.01 6.55 22.87
C SER A 197 -0.99 5.47 22.47
N GLN A 198 -1.26 4.19 22.75
CA GLN A 198 -0.39 3.09 22.33
C GLN A 198 -0.36 2.94 20.80
N SER A 199 -1.52 3.07 20.16
CA SER A 199 -1.66 3.02 18.71
C SER A 199 -0.96 4.19 18.01
N GLN A 200 -0.82 5.33 18.71
CA GLN A 200 -0.15 6.54 18.27
C GLN A 200 1.30 6.66 18.77
N ARG A 201 1.96 5.56 19.18
CA ARG A 201 3.32 5.60 19.78
C ARG A 201 4.38 6.34 18.95
N ASN A 202 4.22 6.39 17.63
CA ASN A 202 5.13 7.10 16.72
C ASN A 202 4.82 8.61 16.63
N ASN A 203 3.66 9.05 17.11
CA ASN A 203 3.27 10.45 17.25
C ASN A 203 3.43 10.89 18.71
N ILE A 204 4.65 11.31 19.05
CA ILE A 204 5.05 11.69 20.42
C ILE A 204 4.18 12.83 20.96
N LYS A 205 3.82 13.80 20.09
CA LYS A 205 2.97 14.94 20.46
C LYS A 205 1.61 14.46 20.96
N ILE A 206 0.88 13.68 20.17
CA ILE A 206 -0.43 13.14 20.54
C ILE A 206 -0.32 12.25 21.79
N THR A 207 0.68 11.37 21.83
CA THR A 207 0.94 10.50 22.99
C THR A 207 1.09 11.29 24.28
N ASN A 208 1.87 12.38 24.27
CA ASN A 208 2.08 13.22 25.45
C ASN A 208 0.82 14.02 25.82
N GLN A 209 0.08 14.53 24.84
CA GLN A 209 -1.19 15.21 25.10
C GLN A 209 -2.22 14.27 25.75
N ILE A 210 -2.30 13.01 25.31
CA ILE A 210 -3.17 12.00 25.93
C ILE A 210 -2.72 11.68 27.36
N LYS A 211 -1.42 11.48 27.59
CA LYS A 211 -0.87 11.29 28.94
C LYS A 211 -1.21 12.45 29.88
N ASN A 212 -1.17 13.68 29.37
CA ASN A 212 -1.57 14.86 30.12
C ASN A 212 -3.08 14.86 30.44
N ILE A 213 -3.95 14.49 29.49
CA ILE A 213 -5.39 14.33 29.73
C ILE A 213 -5.67 13.30 30.83
N ILE A 214 -4.99 12.16 30.78
CA ILE A 214 -5.12 11.11 31.80
C ILE A 214 -4.62 11.63 33.16
N GLY A 215 -3.57 12.45 33.15
CA GLY A 215 -2.89 12.92 34.35
C GLY A 215 -1.83 11.93 34.81
N THR A 216 -1.05 11.34 33.89
CA THR A 216 0.15 10.57 34.25
C THR A 216 1.36 11.51 34.30
N GLN A 217 1.55 12.22 35.41
CA GLN A 217 2.78 12.97 35.68
C GLN A 217 3.57 12.36 36.84
N ILE A 218 4.88 12.64 36.85
CA ILE A 218 5.89 12.00 37.71
C ILE A 218 5.71 12.34 39.21
N ASP A 219 5.01 13.44 39.55
CA ASP A 219 4.98 13.97 40.92
C ASP A 219 3.63 13.83 41.66
N ASN A 220 2.75 12.90 41.27
CA ASN A 220 1.45 12.60 41.91
C ASN A 220 0.45 13.76 42.11
N ASN A 221 0.81 15.00 41.78
CA ASN A 221 -0.08 16.15 41.75
C ASN A 221 -0.78 16.23 40.39
N TYR A 222 -1.95 15.61 40.31
CA TYR A 222 -2.79 15.69 39.13
C TYR A 222 -3.27 17.13 38.92
N SER A 223 -3.16 17.66 37.70
CA SER A 223 -3.67 18.98 37.37
C SER A 223 -5.20 18.97 37.26
N ILE A 224 -5.83 20.09 37.62
CA ILE A 224 -7.28 20.31 37.43
C ILE A 224 -7.66 20.01 35.97
N GLY A 225 -8.77 19.29 35.78
CA GLY A 225 -9.26 18.92 34.46
C GLY A 225 -8.59 17.69 33.82
N THR A 226 -7.83 16.91 34.60
CA THR A 226 -7.35 15.58 34.19
C THR A 226 -8.22 14.46 34.76
N ILE A 227 -8.22 13.29 34.11
CA ILE A 227 -9.02 12.14 34.57
C ILE A 227 -8.61 11.73 35.99
N ASN A 228 -7.31 11.54 36.24
CA ASN A 228 -6.84 11.15 37.56
C ASN A 228 -7.11 12.23 38.63
N TYR A 229 -7.12 13.53 38.27
CA TYR A 229 -7.52 14.57 39.22
C TYR A 229 -8.96 14.38 39.69
N ILE A 230 -9.90 14.19 38.75
CA ILE A 230 -11.31 14.01 39.08
C ILE A 230 -11.50 12.72 39.88
N LEU A 231 -10.90 11.60 39.44
CA LEU A 231 -11.04 10.31 40.14
C LEU A 231 -10.54 10.35 41.59
N ASN A 232 -9.46 11.07 41.88
CA ASN A 232 -8.87 11.13 43.22
C ASN A 232 -9.49 12.21 44.13
N ASN A 233 -10.11 13.25 43.56
CA ASN A 233 -10.71 14.36 44.31
C ASN A 233 -12.24 14.28 44.43
N ASN A 234 -12.83 13.11 44.15
CA ASN A 234 -14.28 12.90 44.16
C ASN A 234 -15.00 13.34 45.45
N HIS A 235 -14.33 13.27 46.60
CA HIS A 235 -14.87 13.68 47.89
C HIS A 235 -15.07 15.21 47.99
N LEU A 236 -14.28 16.01 47.26
CA LEU A 236 -14.39 17.47 47.24
C LEU A 236 -15.62 17.94 46.45
N PHE A 237 -16.06 17.16 45.46
CA PHE A 237 -17.13 17.54 44.54
C PHE A 237 -18.54 17.40 45.13
N LEU A 238 -18.69 16.69 46.24
CA LEU A 238 -19.94 16.66 47.01
C LEU A 238 -20.19 17.98 47.75
N GLY A 239 -19.13 18.77 48.00
CA GLY A 239 -19.21 20.07 48.67
C GLY A 239 -19.10 21.28 47.75
N ASP A 240 -18.45 21.15 46.59
CA ASP A 240 -18.32 22.23 45.60
C ASP A 240 -18.51 21.72 44.15
N PRO A 241 -19.75 21.76 43.63
CA PRO A 241 -20.06 21.35 42.27
C PRO A 241 -19.37 22.20 41.19
N ILE A 242 -18.94 23.42 41.51
CA ILE A 242 -18.30 24.33 40.54
C ILE A 242 -16.93 23.77 40.12
N VAL A 243 -16.17 23.20 41.05
CA VAL A 243 -14.84 22.62 40.77
C VAL A 243 -14.95 21.41 39.84
N LEU A 244 -15.96 20.56 40.03
CA LEU A 244 -16.20 19.41 39.16
C LEU A 244 -16.63 19.88 37.76
N ASN A 245 -17.57 20.82 37.67
CA ASN A 245 -18.00 21.38 36.38
C ASN A 245 -16.81 22.00 35.61
N ASN A 246 -15.99 22.80 36.28
CA ASN A 246 -14.79 23.37 35.68
C ASN A 246 -13.80 22.29 35.20
N SER A 247 -13.60 21.25 36.02
CA SER A 247 -12.72 20.13 35.65
C SER A 247 -13.25 19.35 34.44
N LEU A 248 -14.55 19.08 34.37
CA LEU A 248 -15.17 18.40 33.23
C LEU A 248 -15.09 19.25 31.94
N ASN A 249 -15.30 20.56 32.05
CA ASN A 249 -15.15 21.49 30.93
C ASN A 249 -13.71 21.51 30.37
N ILE A 250 -12.70 21.59 31.25
CA ILE A 250 -11.28 21.52 30.84
C ILE A 250 -10.97 20.16 30.21
N LEU A 251 -11.44 19.07 30.82
CA LEU A 251 -11.23 17.71 30.33
C LEU A 251 -11.80 17.53 28.92
N TYR A 252 -13.06 17.93 28.71
CA TYR A 252 -13.71 17.88 27.40
C TYR A 252 -12.99 18.73 26.36
N SER A 253 -12.59 19.96 26.70
CA SER A 253 -11.86 20.83 25.78
C SER A 253 -10.56 20.18 25.30
N ASN A 254 -9.78 19.63 26.23
CA ASN A 254 -8.54 18.93 25.91
C ASN A 254 -8.79 17.66 25.08
N ILE A 255 -9.78 16.86 25.46
CA ILE A 255 -10.17 15.67 24.68
C ILE A 255 -10.61 16.07 23.28
N SER A 256 -11.40 17.13 23.15
CA SER A 256 -11.95 17.59 21.88
C SER A 256 -10.84 17.96 20.91
N LEU A 257 -9.88 18.75 21.37
CA LEU A 257 -8.72 19.16 20.58
C LEU A 257 -7.88 17.96 20.16
N VAL A 258 -7.52 17.07 21.10
CA VAL A 258 -6.61 15.96 20.81
C VAL A 258 -7.27 14.89 19.94
N MET A 259 -8.56 14.60 20.15
CA MET A 259 -9.29 13.64 19.32
C MET A 259 -9.56 14.17 17.91
N ALA A 260 -9.80 15.48 17.75
CA ALA A 260 -9.85 16.10 16.43
C ALA A 260 -8.51 15.92 15.68
N ASP A 261 -7.38 16.21 16.32
CA ASP A 261 -6.04 15.99 15.76
C ASP A 261 -5.81 14.51 15.37
N VAL A 262 -6.26 13.55 16.20
CA VAL A 262 -6.18 12.10 15.91
C VAL A 262 -7.02 11.73 14.68
N ILE A 263 -8.25 12.23 14.58
CA ILE A 263 -9.15 11.98 13.45
C ILE A 263 -8.55 12.56 12.17
N ASP A 264 -8.13 13.82 12.18
CA ASP A 264 -7.58 14.50 11.01
C ASP A 264 -6.31 13.82 10.50
N THR A 265 -5.41 13.43 11.42
CA THR A 265 -4.18 12.68 11.07
C THR A 265 -4.53 11.34 10.43
N SER A 266 -5.52 10.63 10.97
CA SER A 266 -5.95 9.32 10.47
C SER A 266 -6.60 9.46 9.09
N VAL A 267 -7.50 10.42 8.91
CA VAL A 267 -8.16 10.77 7.65
C VAL A 267 -7.12 11.09 6.56
N GLY A 268 -6.18 11.99 6.85
CA GLY A 268 -5.15 12.39 5.89
C GLY A 268 -4.27 11.21 5.48
N THR A 269 -3.91 10.35 6.43
CA THR A 269 -3.08 9.17 6.17
C THR A 269 -3.82 8.12 5.33
N ILE A 270 -5.09 7.84 5.65
CA ILE A 270 -5.94 6.90 4.89
C ILE A 270 -6.07 7.36 3.44
N ARG A 271 -6.37 8.65 3.20
CA ARG A 271 -6.46 9.23 1.85
C ARG A 271 -5.15 9.08 1.10
N SER A 272 -4.02 9.45 1.72
CA SER A 272 -2.71 9.34 1.08
C SER A 272 -2.35 7.89 0.73
N ILE A 273 -2.62 6.92 1.60
CA ILE A 273 -2.40 5.49 1.32
C ILE A 273 -3.27 5.06 0.14
N TYR A 274 -4.57 5.37 0.18
CA TYR A 274 -5.50 4.98 -0.87
C TYR A 274 -5.12 5.59 -2.23
N GLU A 275 -4.81 6.88 -2.30
CA GLU A 275 -4.38 7.55 -3.53
C GLU A 275 -3.12 6.89 -4.12
N ARG A 276 -2.11 6.61 -3.29
CA ARG A 276 -0.90 5.89 -3.74
C ARG A 276 -1.22 4.51 -4.32
N GLY A 277 -2.09 3.75 -3.66
CA GLY A 277 -2.51 2.43 -4.14
C GLY A 277 -3.46 2.48 -5.34
N ALA A 278 -4.28 3.52 -5.45
CA ALA A 278 -5.22 3.72 -6.55
C ALA A 278 -4.51 4.04 -7.88
N ILE A 279 -3.34 4.69 -7.85
CA ILE A 279 -2.49 4.86 -9.05
C ILE A 279 -2.16 3.50 -9.71
N ILE A 280 -2.08 2.42 -8.92
CA ILE A 280 -1.85 1.06 -9.43
C ILE A 280 -3.11 0.49 -10.12
N SER A 281 -4.31 0.94 -9.74
CA SER A 281 -5.60 0.53 -10.32
C SER A 281 -5.83 1.06 -11.73
N ASP A 282 -5.36 2.27 -12.02
CA ASP A 282 -5.56 2.89 -13.34
C ASP A 282 -4.78 2.14 -14.43
N ILE A 283 -3.79 1.36 -14.01
CA ILE A 283 -3.08 0.38 -14.82
C ILE A 283 -3.87 -0.94 -14.78
N LYS A 284 -4.96 -1.04 -15.55
CA LYS A 284 -5.82 -2.25 -15.73
C LYS A 284 -5.10 -3.52 -16.25
N LYS A 285 -3.78 -3.66 -16.07
CA LYS A 285 -2.92 -4.66 -16.70
C LYS A 285 -2.31 -5.67 -15.71
N PHE A 286 -2.23 -5.36 -14.42
CA PHE A 286 -1.59 -6.25 -13.44
C PHE A 286 -2.58 -7.23 -12.82
N LYS A 287 -2.40 -8.52 -13.10
CA LYS A 287 -3.24 -9.59 -12.52
C LYS A 287 -3.11 -9.61 -10.99
N SER A 288 -1.92 -9.37 -10.45
CA SER A 288 -1.65 -9.40 -9.02
C SER A 288 -2.15 -8.16 -8.26
N ALA A 289 -2.57 -7.09 -8.96
CA ALA A 289 -3.12 -5.89 -8.33
C ALA A 289 -4.57 -6.03 -7.85
N SER A 290 -5.33 -7.00 -8.38
CA SER A 290 -6.77 -7.13 -8.12
C SER A 290 -7.11 -7.27 -6.63
N LEU A 291 -6.41 -8.14 -5.91
CA LEU A 291 -6.68 -8.38 -4.48
C LEU A 291 -6.23 -7.19 -3.61
N PRO A 292 -4.99 -6.69 -3.69
CA PRO A 292 -4.58 -5.53 -2.89
C PRO A 292 -5.46 -4.30 -3.13
N LEU A 293 -5.84 -4.03 -4.38
CA LEU A 293 -6.76 -2.94 -4.69
C LEU A 293 -8.14 -3.16 -4.07
N SER A 294 -8.66 -4.39 -4.12
CA SER A 294 -9.94 -4.72 -3.48
C SER A 294 -9.87 -4.46 -1.97
N ASN A 295 -8.76 -4.81 -1.32
CA ASN A 295 -8.54 -4.55 0.10
C ASN A 295 -8.45 -3.05 0.43
N LEU A 296 -7.74 -2.27 -0.39
CA LEU A 296 -7.65 -0.82 -0.22
C LEU A 296 -9.02 -0.16 -0.40
N LYS A 297 -9.78 -0.56 -1.42
CA LYS A 297 -11.16 -0.09 -1.66
C LYS A 297 -12.10 -0.47 -0.53
N TYR A 298 -12.00 -1.68 -0.01
CA TYR A 298 -12.77 -2.12 1.15
C TYR A 298 -12.56 -1.17 2.34
N GLN A 299 -11.31 -0.86 2.67
CA GLN A 299 -10.98 0.01 3.81
C GLN A 299 -11.35 1.47 3.57
N TYR A 300 -11.22 1.94 2.33
CA TYR A 300 -11.63 3.28 1.95
C TYR A 300 -13.16 3.45 1.94
N ALA A 301 -13.90 2.40 1.54
CA ALA A 301 -15.35 2.38 1.64
C ALA A 301 -15.82 2.41 3.10
N ILE A 302 -15.19 1.65 4.01
CA ILE A 302 -15.44 1.77 5.46
C ILE A 302 -15.22 3.20 5.93
N PHE A 303 -14.09 3.81 5.53
CA PHE A 303 -13.74 5.17 5.89
C PHE A 303 -14.82 6.19 5.46
N ASN A 304 -15.40 6.03 4.26
CA ASN A 304 -16.46 6.89 3.75
C ASN A 304 -17.87 6.52 4.24
N GLY A 305 -18.04 5.42 4.98
CA GLY A 305 -19.37 4.90 5.35
C GLY A 305 -20.15 4.32 4.16
N GLU A 306 -19.45 3.80 3.15
CA GLU A 306 -20.02 3.21 1.94
C GLU A 306 -20.24 1.69 2.07
N ASP A 307 -21.01 1.11 1.16
CA ASP A 307 -21.18 -0.34 1.07
C ASP A 307 -19.87 -1.04 0.69
N THR A 308 -19.53 -2.09 1.44
CA THR A 308 -18.29 -2.85 1.27
C THR A 308 -18.50 -4.21 0.61
N SER A 309 -19.75 -4.59 0.31
CA SER A 309 -20.13 -5.93 -0.18
C SER A 309 -19.42 -6.36 -1.47
N SER A 310 -19.02 -5.40 -2.30
CA SER A 310 -18.35 -5.62 -3.57
C SER A 310 -16.83 -5.78 -3.46
N PHE A 311 -16.25 -5.62 -2.26
CA PHE A 311 -14.82 -5.66 -2.02
C PHE A 311 -14.41 -6.76 -1.04
N LYS A 312 -13.14 -7.15 -1.07
CA LYS A 312 -12.57 -8.13 -0.15
C LYS A 312 -11.91 -7.43 1.03
N ALA A 313 -12.22 -7.88 2.24
CA ALA A 313 -11.52 -7.43 3.43
C ALA A 313 -10.06 -7.95 3.41
N PRO A 314 -9.07 -7.14 3.83
CA PRO A 314 -7.71 -7.62 4.00
C PRO A 314 -7.61 -8.65 5.13
N ILE A 315 -6.78 -9.68 4.93
CA ILE A 315 -6.37 -10.59 6.00
C ILE A 315 -5.11 -10.00 6.63
N CYS A 316 -5.28 -9.45 7.84
CA CYS A 316 -4.19 -8.86 8.61
C CYS A 316 -3.71 -9.86 9.64
N SER A 317 -2.53 -10.45 9.43
CA SER A 317 -1.83 -11.22 10.47
C SER A 317 -0.99 -10.25 11.31
N ASN A 318 -1.18 -10.29 12.63
CA ASN A 318 -0.33 -9.59 13.59
C ASN A 318 1.11 -10.13 13.60
#